data_AF-A0A7W8VM42-F1
#
_entry.id   AF-A0A7W8VM42-F1
#
_cell.length_a   1.000
_cell.length_b   1.000
_cell.length_c   1.000
_cell.angle_alpha   90.00
_cell.angle_beta   90.00
_cell.angle_gamma   90.00
#
_symmetry.space_group_name_H-M   'P 1'
#
loop_
_entity.id
_entity.type
_entity.pdbx_description
1 polymer ?
#
loop_
_entity_poly.entity_id
_entity_poly.type
_entity_poly.pdbx_seq_one_letter_code
_entity_poly.pdbx_strand_id
1 'polypeptide(L)'
;MKNNKRYISILFLATLIGFSGCKEDQLDPITTLKVDRAFSPTGLTATVVNKISVKLDWKAVNNAKTYTIEIFENADFSGTPVKTIGNIAFTQVPYTVSGLAGDTQYAIRVKAAGEDVGDSKWVTATVKTDAEQIFNAVKLADISGNSAILTWPAGETATTITLSPGNLSHTVTPAEIAAGSATVTGLTGETNYTAKLLNGNKIRGTITFKTYVDIRNAKIINSVAEFNTALTTAVNGDILAVKTGNFDFAGATIAVTKSISVVAFQATERPVLNNLSFNVQSGASLKIKNLVIDGGATPTFAITYAAGNFGNLEIDGSVIKNYGGGILGLTSTTIVSTISSVLINNNVFSTFGAGGEFIDFRGSFANSLTFTNNTLYAQGAREFIRMDNSASASYPAAKVIITVSNNTLNAVASGGKRLFYVRIPAASHEIYFTKNIVASTDGLLANQAQTNLVTLSGNNYFTAPNMVSSATVGVKVDASGTTLDPGFKSPATGDFTISQVDLKANGIGDPRWR
;
A
#
# COMPACT_ATOMS: atom_id res chain seq x y z
N MET A 1 -19.67 88.15 89.40
CA MET A 1 -20.65 87.65 88.41
C MET A 1 -20.05 86.46 87.67
N LYS A 2 -20.49 85.24 88.03
CA LYS A 2 -19.89 83.93 87.70
C LYS A 2 -20.67 83.14 86.64
N ASN A 3 -21.66 83.72 85.95
CA ASN A 3 -22.64 82.94 85.16
C ASN A 3 -22.62 83.14 83.63
N ASN A 4 -21.85 84.08 83.05
CA ASN A 4 -21.82 84.27 81.58
C ASN A 4 -20.72 83.47 80.86
N LYS A 5 -19.92 82.67 81.58
CA LYS A 5 -18.84 81.84 81.00
C LYS A 5 -19.25 80.40 80.69
N ARG A 6 -20.47 79.97 81.02
CA ARG A 6 -20.92 78.58 80.84
C ARG A 6 -21.61 78.28 79.50
N TYR A 7 -22.19 79.28 78.83
CA TYR A 7 -22.89 79.08 77.56
C TYR A 7 -22.00 79.21 76.30
N ILE A 8 -20.82 79.81 76.42
CA ILE A 8 -19.83 79.90 75.32
C ILE A 8 -19.00 78.60 75.23
N SER A 9 -18.83 77.88 76.34
CA SER A 9 -18.05 76.64 76.39
C SER A 9 -18.78 75.40 75.86
N ILE A 10 -20.11 75.44 75.74
CA ILE A 10 -20.91 74.28 75.28
C ILE A 10 -21.17 74.35 73.76
N LEU A 11 -21.18 75.54 73.16
CA LEU A 11 -21.51 75.69 71.73
C LEU A 11 -20.32 75.52 70.77
N PHE A 12 -19.07 75.70 71.21
CA PHE A 12 -17.89 75.43 70.37
C PHE A 12 -17.19 74.09 70.66
N LEU A 13 -17.55 73.41 71.75
CA LEU A 13 -17.13 72.03 71.99
C LEU A 13 -17.92 71.03 71.13
N ALA A 14 -19.05 71.43 70.56
CA ALA A 14 -19.84 70.66 69.59
C ALA A 14 -19.29 70.72 68.15
N THR A 15 -18.35 71.61 67.85
CA THR A 15 -17.63 71.67 66.56
C THR A 15 -16.37 70.80 66.49
N LEU A 16 -16.08 70.03 67.55
CA LEU A 16 -14.85 69.23 67.68
C LEU A 16 -15.01 67.72 67.41
N ILE A 17 -16.17 67.25 66.93
CA ILE A 17 -16.43 65.81 66.64
C ILE A 17 -16.57 65.54 65.12
N GLY A 18 -16.10 66.45 64.26
CA GLY A 18 -16.37 66.39 62.82
C GLY A 18 -15.28 65.83 61.90
N PHE A 19 -14.04 65.59 62.34
CA PHE A 19 -12.94 65.24 61.42
C PHE A 19 -11.94 64.23 61.98
N SER A 20 -12.42 63.07 62.42
CA SER A 20 -11.63 61.83 62.27
C SER A 20 -11.94 61.23 60.91
N GLY A 21 -11.65 61.99 59.84
CA GLY A 21 -11.37 61.38 58.55
C GLY A 21 -10.09 60.58 58.73
N CYS A 22 -10.13 59.28 58.44
CA CYS A 22 -8.91 58.51 58.25
C CYS A 22 -7.98 59.31 57.34
N LYS A 23 -6.68 59.40 57.66
CA LYS A 23 -5.70 59.95 56.73
C LYS A 23 -5.86 59.19 55.40
N GLU A 24 -6.36 59.86 54.37
CA GLU A 24 -6.49 59.30 53.02
C GLU A 24 -5.11 59.04 52.37
N ASP A 25 -4.01 59.43 53.00
CA ASP A 25 -2.62 59.23 52.54
C ASP A 25 -2.07 57.80 52.70
N GLN A 26 -2.93 56.79 52.75
CA GLN A 26 -2.51 55.37 52.74
C GLN A 26 -3.31 54.52 51.74
N LEU A 27 -4.13 55.15 50.88
CA LEU A 27 -4.88 54.45 49.84
C LEU A 27 -4.56 54.99 48.45
N ASP A 28 -3.30 55.34 48.18
CA ASP A 28 -2.86 55.50 46.79
C ASP A 28 -3.10 54.15 46.08
N PRO A 29 -3.97 54.09 45.06
CA PRO A 29 -4.09 52.88 44.28
C PRO A 29 -2.73 52.59 43.64
N ILE A 30 -2.29 51.34 43.67
CA ILE A 30 -1.09 50.91 42.93
C ILE A 30 -1.41 51.06 41.43
N THR A 31 -1.10 52.23 40.87
CA THR A 31 -1.31 52.55 39.45
C THR A 31 -0.15 52.08 38.58
N THR A 32 1.00 51.80 39.20
CA THR A 32 2.19 51.26 38.54
C THR A 32 2.70 50.02 39.26
N LEU A 33 2.68 48.89 38.57
CA LEU A 33 3.22 47.63 39.07
C LEU A 33 4.75 47.64 38.92
N LYS A 34 5.47 47.91 40.01
CA LYS A 34 6.94 47.79 40.05
C LYS A 34 7.31 46.33 40.26
N VAL A 35 8.02 45.75 39.30
CA VAL A 35 8.53 44.38 39.34
C VAL A 35 10.00 44.39 39.03
N ASP A 36 10.78 43.55 39.72
CA ASP A 36 12.22 43.42 39.47
C ASP A 36 12.52 42.57 38.21
N ARG A 37 11.47 42.04 37.56
CA ARG A 37 11.55 41.06 36.47
C ARG A 37 10.35 41.13 35.52
N ALA A 38 10.55 40.77 34.26
CA ALA A 38 9.48 40.48 33.31
C ALA A 38 8.58 39.30 33.75
N PHE A 39 7.30 39.37 33.41
CA PHE A 39 6.40 38.23 33.61
C PHE A 39 6.77 37.09 32.67
N SER A 40 6.59 35.86 33.16
CA SER A 40 6.70 34.69 32.30
C SER A 40 5.62 34.69 31.22
N PRO A 41 5.94 34.34 29.97
CA PRO A 41 4.93 34.10 28.94
C PRO A 41 3.91 33.08 29.43
N THR A 42 2.66 33.16 29.00
CA THR A 42 1.63 32.16 29.34
C THR A 42 1.06 31.53 28.09
N GLY A 43 0.50 30.33 28.24
CA GLY A 43 -0.11 29.59 27.13
C GLY A 43 0.90 29.09 26.08
N LEU A 44 2.14 28.76 26.50
CA LEU A 44 3.12 28.18 25.58
C LEU A 44 2.59 26.84 25.05
N THR A 45 2.45 26.75 23.73
CA THR A 45 2.09 25.51 23.02
C THR A 45 3.19 25.16 22.02
N ALA A 46 3.36 23.86 21.77
CA ALA A 46 4.27 23.33 20.78
C ALA A 46 3.54 22.35 19.88
N THR A 47 3.50 22.63 18.58
CA THR A 47 2.79 21.82 17.59
C THR A 47 3.73 21.45 16.46
N VAL A 48 3.84 20.16 16.16
CA VAL A 48 4.63 19.69 15.01
C VAL A 48 3.99 20.19 13.72
N VAL A 49 4.82 20.76 12.85
CA VAL A 49 4.48 21.15 11.49
C VAL A 49 5.56 20.62 10.54
N ASN A 50 5.16 20.12 9.37
CA ASN A 50 6.10 19.56 8.38
C ASN A 50 7.07 18.50 8.96
N LYS A 51 6.58 17.66 9.88
CA LYS A 51 7.30 16.55 10.57
C LYS A 51 8.43 16.97 11.52
N ILE A 52 9.35 17.80 11.03
CA ILE A 52 10.60 18.19 11.71
C ILE A 52 10.67 19.67 12.08
N SER A 53 9.55 20.38 11.98
CA SER A 53 9.44 21.75 12.46
C SER A 53 8.42 21.81 13.60
N VAL A 54 8.59 22.75 14.51
CA VAL A 54 7.69 22.95 15.64
C VAL A 54 7.24 24.40 15.64
N LYS A 55 5.93 24.60 15.49
CA LYS A 55 5.27 25.88 15.69
C LYS A 55 5.08 26.10 17.19
N LEU A 56 5.59 27.22 17.68
CA LEU A 56 5.50 27.64 19.06
C LEU A 56 4.63 28.89 19.15
N ASP A 57 3.66 28.87 20.06
CA ASP A 57 2.73 29.98 20.29
C ASP A 57 2.67 30.29 21.78
N TRP A 58 2.64 31.57 22.15
CA TRP A 58 2.51 32.04 23.54
C TRP A 58 1.95 33.46 23.55
N LYS A 59 1.51 33.93 24.71
CA LYS A 59 0.96 35.29 24.90
C LYS A 59 2.05 36.35 25.13
N ALA A 60 1.79 37.57 24.64
CA ALA A 60 2.65 38.73 24.84
C ALA A 60 2.88 39.03 26.32
N VAL A 61 4.05 39.59 26.62
CA VAL A 61 4.44 40.06 27.97
C VAL A 61 4.62 41.57 27.89
N ASN A 62 3.87 42.33 28.69
CA ASN A 62 3.80 43.78 28.55
C ASN A 62 5.12 44.52 28.84
N ASN A 63 6.02 43.94 29.63
CA ASN A 63 7.33 44.51 29.98
C ASN A 63 8.51 43.76 29.35
N ALA A 64 8.33 43.24 28.12
CA ALA A 64 9.36 42.57 27.35
C ALA A 64 9.25 42.88 25.85
N LYS A 65 10.40 43.07 25.19
CA LYS A 65 10.47 43.35 23.74
C LYS A 65 10.76 42.11 22.90
N THR A 66 11.49 41.16 23.46
CA THR A 66 11.92 39.96 22.74
C THR A 66 11.88 38.72 23.62
N TYR A 67 11.94 37.55 22.99
CA TYR A 67 11.97 36.24 23.64
C TYR A 67 13.21 35.45 23.25
N THR A 68 13.61 34.55 24.14
CA THR A 68 14.63 33.53 23.89
C THR A 68 14.00 32.15 24.01
N ILE A 69 14.24 31.30 23.01
CA ILE A 69 13.84 29.90 22.97
C ILE A 69 15.09 29.03 23.11
N GLU A 70 15.01 28.01 23.94
CA GLU A 70 15.99 26.93 23.97
C GLU A 70 15.30 25.57 23.85
N ILE A 71 15.93 24.67 23.11
CA ILE A 71 15.41 23.34 22.80
C ILE A 71 16.44 22.30 23.19
N PHE A 72 15.99 21.27 23.89
CA PHE A 72 16.80 20.18 24.42
C PHE A 72 16.18 18.84 24.06
N GLU A 73 17.01 17.81 23.92
CA GLU A 73 16.54 16.42 23.82
C GLU A 73 16.36 15.76 25.21
N ASN A 74 16.78 16.46 26.28
CA ASN A 74 16.62 16.02 27.67
C ASN A 74 15.51 16.82 28.38
N ALA A 75 14.67 16.12 29.14
CA ALA A 75 13.51 16.73 29.80
C ALA A 75 13.87 17.71 30.94
N ASP A 76 15.08 17.62 31.49
CA ASP A 76 15.55 18.43 32.63
C ASP A 76 16.30 19.70 32.20
N PHE A 77 16.45 19.95 30.89
CA PHE A 77 17.20 21.07 30.32
C PHE A 77 18.67 21.13 30.77
N SER A 78 19.25 19.99 31.12
CA SER A 78 20.68 19.86 31.42
C SER A 78 21.53 19.82 30.14
N GLY A 79 22.79 20.21 30.26
CA GLY A 79 23.73 20.23 29.14
C GLY A 79 23.54 21.41 28.19
N THR A 80 23.84 21.19 26.91
CA THR A 80 23.78 22.23 25.86
C THR A 80 22.47 22.09 25.07
N PRO A 81 21.72 23.18 24.82
CA PRO A 81 20.57 23.15 23.92
C PRO A 81 20.98 22.68 22.52
N VAL A 82 20.14 21.88 21.87
CA VAL A 82 20.32 21.57 20.44
C VAL A 82 20.07 22.80 19.57
N LYS A 83 19.30 23.76 20.07
CA LYS A 83 19.04 25.03 19.39
C LYS A 83 18.74 26.13 20.42
N THR A 84 19.36 27.29 20.23
CA THR A 84 19.07 28.52 20.97
C THR A 84 18.74 29.62 19.98
N ILE A 85 17.60 30.29 20.19
CA ILE A 85 17.10 31.34 19.31
C ILE A 85 16.76 32.53 20.20
N GLY A 86 17.55 33.60 20.10
CA GLY A 86 17.34 34.84 20.85
C GLY A 86 16.64 35.91 20.00
N ASN A 87 16.31 37.03 20.66
CA ASN A 87 15.86 38.27 20.03
C ASN A 87 14.59 38.12 19.17
N ILE A 88 13.69 37.18 19.53
CA ILE A 88 12.43 36.98 18.80
C ILE A 88 11.45 38.08 19.21
N ALA A 89 11.06 38.95 18.30
CA ALA A 89 10.01 39.93 18.56
C ALA A 89 8.64 39.25 18.66
N PHE A 90 7.73 39.78 19.49
CA PHE A 90 6.39 39.20 19.63
C PHE A 90 5.60 39.15 18.30
N THR A 91 5.87 40.09 17.39
CA THR A 91 5.25 40.12 16.04
C THR A 91 5.61 38.90 15.18
N GLN A 92 6.60 38.10 15.58
CA GLN A 92 6.98 36.86 14.93
C GLN A 92 6.29 35.62 15.54
N VAL A 93 5.47 35.80 16.58
CA VAL A 93 4.72 34.72 17.24
C VAL A 93 3.35 34.58 16.56
N PRO A 94 2.94 33.36 16.14
CA PRO A 94 3.60 32.07 16.35
C PRO A 94 4.91 31.88 15.60
N TYR A 95 5.94 31.42 16.31
CA TYR A 95 7.28 31.22 15.78
C TYR A 95 7.50 29.76 15.36
N THR A 96 7.99 29.51 14.14
CA THR A 96 8.28 28.15 13.68
C THR A 96 9.76 27.83 13.78
N VAL A 97 10.12 26.86 14.61
CA VAL A 97 11.48 26.31 14.67
C VAL A 97 11.59 25.17 13.68
N SER A 98 12.44 25.33 12.66
CA SER A 98 12.70 24.30 11.64
C SER A 98 14.00 23.53 11.89
N GLY A 99 14.18 22.41 11.18
CA GLY A 99 15.43 21.65 11.15
C GLY A 99 15.74 20.91 12.46
N LEU A 100 14.71 20.44 13.17
CA LEU A 100 14.88 19.49 14.26
C LEU A 100 15.05 18.08 13.68
N ALA A 101 15.59 17.14 14.44
CA ALA A 101 15.63 15.75 14.01
C ALA A 101 14.23 15.12 14.09
N GLY A 102 13.87 14.27 13.13
CA GLY A 102 12.64 13.46 13.19
C GLY A 102 12.63 12.42 14.31
N ASP A 103 11.44 11.93 14.64
CA ASP A 103 11.18 10.90 15.67
C ASP A 103 11.89 11.18 17.00
N THR A 104 11.99 12.46 17.38
CA THR A 104 12.77 12.91 18.53
C THR A 104 11.90 13.67 19.51
N GLN A 105 12.01 13.31 20.80
CA GLN A 105 11.36 14.02 21.89
C GLN A 105 12.18 15.26 22.25
N TYR A 106 11.53 16.42 22.23
CA TYR A 106 12.12 17.68 22.64
C TYR A 106 11.44 18.26 23.88
N ALA A 107 12.25 18.88 24.72
CA ALA A 107 11.83 19.81 25.77
C ALA A 107 12.23 21.23 25.34
N ILE A 108 11.25 22.14 25.34
CA ILE A 108 11.39 23.52 24.88
C ILE A 108 11.17 24.42 26.07
N ARG A 109 11.99 25.47 26.20
CA ARG A 109 11.76 26.54 27.16
C ARG A 109 11.83 27.92 26.51
N VAL A 110 10.95 28.82 26.94
CA VAL A 110 10.86 30.20 26.47
C VAL A 110 10.94 31.16 27.66
N LYS A 111 11.75 32.22 27.53
CA LYS A 111 11.77 33.35 28.48
C LYS A 111 11.60 34.67 27.73
N ALA A 112 11.00 35.65 28.40
CA ALA A 112 10.90 37.02 27.92
C ALA A 112 12.11 37.81 28.40
N ALA A 113 12.71 38.62 27.53
CA ALA A 113 13.78 39.55 27.86
C ALA A 113 13.16 40.84 28.42
N GLY A 114 13.45 41.15 29.68
CA GLY A 114 12.83 42.28 30.38
C GLY A 114 13.30 43.63 29.86
N GLU A 115 12.40 44.60 29.81
CA GLU A 115 12.72 46.00 29.53
C GLU A 115 13.03 46.72 30.84
N ASP A 116 14.30 47.10 31.03
CA ASP A 116 14.81 47.79 32.23
C ASP A 116 14.60 47.02 33.56
N VAL A 117 14.24 45.73 33.46
CA VAL A 117 14.04 44.77 34.56
C VAL A 117 14.70 43.44 34.18
N GLY A 118 14.85 42.51 35.13
CA GLY A 118 15.42 41.19 34.81
C GLY A 118 14.55 40.35 33.85
N ASP A 119 15.18 39.41 33.13
CA ASP A 119 14.47 38.43 32.28
C ASP A 119 13.44 37.61 33.04
N SER A 120 12.35 37.20 32.39
CA SER A 120 11.34 36.34 33.03
C SER A 120 11.90 34.99 33.50
N LYS A 121 11.12 34.28 34.33
CA LYS A 121 11.37 32.84 34.51
C LYS A 121 11.00 32.10 33.21
N TRP A 122 11.58 30.93 33.02
CA TRP A 122 11.28 30.07 31.88
C TRP A 122 9.89 29.48 31.99
N VAL A 123 9.19 29.36 30.86
CA VAL A 123 8.05 28.46 30.68
C VAL A 123 8.43 27.35 29.73
N THR A 124 7.81 26.18 29.90
CA THR A 124 8.24 24.97 29.22
C THR A 124 7.10 24.33 28.43
N ALA A 125 7.48 23.61 27.37
CA ALA A 125 6.61 22.73 26.61
C ALA A 125 7.41 21.51 26.17
N THR A 126 6.73 20.43 25.81
CA THR A 126 7.36 19.25 25.20
C THR A 126 6.66 18.92 23.90
N VAL A 127 7.40 18.35 22.96
CA VAL A 127 6.86 17.93 21.66
C VAL A 127 7.71 16.80 21.11
N LYS A 128 7.08 15.81 20.47
CA LYS A 128 7.80 14.78 19.72
C LYS A 128 7.63 15.06 18.23
N THR A 129 8.72 15.25 17.49
CA THR A 129 8.67 15.38 16.03
C THR A 129 8.24 14.06 15.38
N ASP A 130 7.62 14.15 14.21
CA ASP A 130 7.27 12.95 13.45
C ASP A 130 8.51 12.33 12.81
N ALA A 131 8.43 11.05 12.43
CA ALA A 131 9.49 10.41 11.66
C ALA A 131 9.67 11.08 10.30
N GLU A 132 10.93 11.30 9.92
CA GLU A 132 11.26 11.83 8.61
C GLU A 132 10.94 10.83 7.49
N GLN A 133 10.85 11.35 6.27
CA GLN A 133 10.81 10.53 5.06
C GLN A 133 11.72 11.17 4.02
N ILE A 134 13.00 10.82 4.06
CA ILE A 134 13.99 11.29 3.08
C ILE A 134 14.34 10.27 2.00
N PHE A 135 13.81 9.04 2.08
CA PHE A 135 13.96 8.11 0.95
C PHE A 135 13.26 8.67 -0.29
N ASN A 136 13.94 8.57 -1.43
CA ASN A 136 13.28 8.68 -2.72
C ASN A 136 12.55 7.37 -3.04
N ALA A 137 11.59 7.41 -3.97
CA ALA A 137 10.97 6.21 -4.50
C ALA A 137 12.02 5.27 -5.10
N VAL A 138 11.94 3.97 -4.78
CA VAL A 138 12.83 2.95 -5.37
C VAL A 138 12.47 2.78 -6.83
N LYS A 139 13.44 2.96 -7.73
CA LYS A 139 13.22 2.76 -9.16
C LYS A 139 13.20 1.26 -9.47
N LEU A 140 12.36 0.85 -10.40
CA LEU A 140 12.27 -0.56 -10.79
C LEU A 140 13.58 -1.11 -11.38
N ALA A 141 14.39 -0.26 -12.03
CA ALA A 141 15.70 -0.64 -12.57
C ALA A 141 16.76 -0.84 -11.47
N ASP A 142 16.53 -0.31 -10.27
CA ASP A 142 17.45 -0.35 -9.14
C ASP A 142 17.23 -1.57 -8.24
N ILE A 143 16.34 -2.48 -8.62
CA ILE A 143 16.00 -3.70 -7.88
C ILE A 143 16.51 -4.92 -8.65
N SER A 144 17.11 -5.87 -7.94
CA SER A 144 17.44 -7.20 -8.46
C SER A 144 16.75 -8.30 -7.63
N GLY A 145 17.04 -9.57 -7.94
CA GLY A 145 16.59 -10.68 -7.10
C GLY A 145 17.32 -10.82 -5.76
N ASN A 146 18.44 -10.12 -5.57
CA ASN A 146 19.27 -10.26 -4.35
C ASN A 146 19.79 -8.94 -3.78
N SER A 147 19.43 -7.80 -4.38
CA SER A 147 19.89 -6.47 -3.98
C SER A 147 18.91 -5.38 -4.39
N ALA A 148 19.05 -4.21 -3.80
CA ALA A 148 18.39 -2.99 -4.25
C ALA A 148 19.28 -1.77 -4.01
N ILE A 149 19.15 -0.75 -4.86
CA ILE A 149 19.76 0.57 -4.62
C ILE A 149 18.71 1.47 -3.99
N LEU A 150 19.01 1.97 -2.80
CA LEU A 150 18.15 2.88 -2.05
C LEU A 150 18.81 4.26 -2.04
N THR A 151 18.01 5.30 -2.32
CA THR A 151 18.54 6.66 -2.47
C THR A 151 17.80 7.67 -1.60
N TRP A 152 18.49 8.73 -1.22
CA TRP A 152 18.04 9.87 -0.42
C TRP A 152 18.84 11.13 -0.83
N PRO A 153 18.53 12.34 -0.33
CA PRO A 153 19.30 13.53 -0.68
C PRO A 153 20.80 13.39 -0.31
N ALA A 154 21.67 13.72 -1.27
CA ALA A 154 23.11 13.65 -1.09
C ALA A 154 23.59 14.54 0.06
N GLY A 155 24.53 14.04 0.87
CA GLY A 155 25.10 14.73 2.03
C GLY A 155 24.30 14.57 3.33
N GLU A 156 23.08 14.03 3.29
CA GLU A 156 22.28 13.81 4.50
C GLU A 156 22.85 12.69 5.38
N THR A 157 22.99 12.97 6.68
CA THR A 157 23.59 12.05 7.64
C THR A 157 22.74 10.79 7.84
N ALA A 158 23.36 9.63 7.67
CA ALA A 158 22.78 8.34 8.00
C ALA A 158 23.86 7.40 8.54
N THR A 159 23.44 6.42 9.33
CA THR A 159 24.34 5.43 9.95
C THR A 159 24.03 4.02 9.48
N THR A 160 22.75 3.69 9.27
CA THR A 160 22.33 2.30 9.05
C THR A 160 21.07 2.23 8.20
N ILE A 161 20.99 1.22 7.34
CA ILE A 161 19.75 0.78 6.70
C ILE A 161 19.41 -0.60 7.27
N THR A 162 18.22 -0.73 7.83
CA THR A 162 17.69 -2.04 8.28
C THR A 162 16.59 -2.52 7.33
N LEU A 163 16.52 -3.82 7.07
CA LEU A 163 15.50 -4.42 6.23
C LEU A 163 14.79 -5.57 6.92
N SER A 164 13.45 -5.60 6.75
CA SER A 164 12.58 -6.68 7.17
C SER A 164 11.77 -7.17 5.96
N PRO A 165 11.61 -8.49 5.75
CA PRO A 165 12.00 -9.61 6.62
C PRO A 165 13.52 -9.89 6.60
N GLY A 166 13.98 -10.79 7.48
CA GLY A 166 15.37 -11.28 7.50
C GLY A 166 16.33 -10.52 8.42
N ASN A 167 15.88 -9.43 9.07
CA ASN A 167 16.68 -8.62 9.99
C ASN A 167 18.05 -8.22 9.41
N LEU A 168 18.08 -7.90 8.11
CA LEU A 168 19.30 -7.50 7.43
C LEU A 168 19.67 -6.08 7.83
N SER A 169 20.97 -5.80 7.89
CA SER A 169 21.50 -4.49 8.26
C SER A 169 22.67 -4.13 7.35
N HIS A 170 22.67 -2.88 6.87
CA HIS A 170 23.73 -2.29 6.07
C HIS A 170 24.23 -1.03 6.76
N THR A 171 25.52 -1.01 7.12
CA THR A 171 26.17 0.17 7.68
C THR A 171 26.43 1.18 6.57
N VAL A 172 25.88 2.39 6.70
CA VAL A 172 26.04 3.44 5.69
C VAL A 172 27.45 4.05 5.79
N THR A 173 28.15 4.09 4.67
CA THR A 173 29.52 4.60 4.58
C THR A 173 29.57 6.11 4.26
N PRO A 174 30.69 6.80 4.52
CA PRO A 174 30.84 8.21 4.15
C PRO A 174 30.65 8.49 2.65
N ALA A 175 31.06 7.56 1.78
CA ALA A 175 30.86 7.68 0.33
C ALA A 175 29.38 7.59 -0.05
N GLU A 176 28.62 6.70 0.59
CA GLU A 176 27.18 6.57 0.38
C GLU A 176 26.42 7.79 0.92
N ILE A 177 26.87 8.39 2.02
CA ILE A 177 26.35 9.70 2.50
C ILE A 177 26.58 10.78 1.45
N ALA A 178 27.81 10.91 0.93
CA ALA A 178 28.15 11.91 -0.08
C ALA A 178 27.34 11.72 -1.38
N ALA A 179 27.06 10.48 -1.76
CA ALA A 179 26.25 10.16 -2.94
C ALA A 179 24.73 10.22 -2.70
N GLY A 180 24.27 10.08 -1.45
CA GLY A 180 22.85 9.89 -1.12
C GLY A 180 22.31 8.55 -1.62
N SER A 181 23.13 7.50 -1.63
CA SER A 181 22.78 6.20 -2.23
C SER A 181 23.55 5.06 -1.61
N ALA A 182 22.88 3.93 -1.35
CA ALA A 182 23.50 2.68 -0.90
C ALA A 182 22.91 1.47 -1.62
N THR A 183 23.77 0.48 -1.92
CA THR A 183 23.34 -0.81 -2.46
C THR A 183 23.24 -1.83 -1.32
N VAL A 184 22.01 -2.24 -1.01
CA VAL A 184 21.75 -3.30 -0.03
C VAL A 184 21.78 -4.65 -0.75
N THR A 185 22.48 -5.64 -0.19
CA THR A 185 22.64 -6.98 -0.79
C THR A 185 22.20 -8.08 0.19
N GLY A 186 22.25 -9.35 -0.23
CA GLY A 186 21.83 -10.48 0.60
C GLY A 186 20.31 -10.64 0.70
N LEU A 187 19.56 -9.96 -0.17
CA LEU A 187 18.12 -10.08 -0.21
C LEU A 187 17.70 -11.44 -0.79
N THR A 188 16.54 -11.92 -0.37
CA THR A 188 15.86 -13.08 -0.97
C THR A 188 15.00 -12.59 -2.13
N GLY A 189 14.98 -13.34 -3.22
CA GLY A 189 14.14 -13.04 -4.38
C GLY A 189 12.65 -13.04 -4.04
N GLU A 190 11.88 -12.30 -4.84
CA GLU A 190 10.42 -12.24 -4.77
C GLU A 190 9.83 -11.88 -3.40
N THR A 191 10.59 -11.16 -2.58
CA THR A 191 10.26 -10.83 -1.20
C THR A 191 9.93 -9.35 -1.06
N ASN A 192 8.82 -9.04 -0.40
CA ASN A 192 8.48 -7.67 -0.03
C ASN A 192 9.33 -7.25 1.16
N TYR A 193 10.19 -6.25 0.96
CA TYR A 193 11.01 -5.65 2.00
C TYR A 193 10.45 -4.32 2.47
N THR A 194 10.58 -4.06 3.77
CA THR A 194 10.50 -2.73 4.37
C THR A 194 11.90 -2.32 4.82
N ALA A 195 12.46 -1.28 4.21
CA ALA A 195 13.73 -0.69 4.58
C ALA A 195 13.53 0.56 5.44
N LYS A 196 14.34 0.73 6.48
CA LYS A 196 14.40 1.93 7.32
C LYS A 196 15.81 2.53 7.28
N LEU A 197 15.91 3.81 6.92
CA LEU A 197 17.14 4.60 7.04
C LEU A 197 17.21 5.20 8.44
N LEU A 198 18.36 5.10 9.09
CA LEU A 198 18.56 5.50 10.47
C LEU A 198 19.74 6.48 10.59
N ASN A 199 19.67 7.38 11.56
CA ASN A 199 20.81 8.11 12.10
C ASN A 199 20.88 7.81 13.61
N GLY A 200 21.76 6.87 14.00
CA GLY A 200 21.70 6.21 15.30
C GLY A 200 20.37 5.47 15.44
N ASN A 201 19.54 5.89 16.41
CA ASN A 201 18.22 5.31 16.66
C ASN A 201 17.07 6.06 15.98
N LYS A 202 17.35 7.20 15.32
CA LYS A 202 16.32 8.08 14.75
C LYS A 202 15.98 7.65 13.32
N ILE A 203 14.69 7.44 13.02
CA ILE A 203 14.24 7.07 11.68
C ILE A 203 14.27 8.29 10.75
N ARG A 204 15.04 8.18 9.67
CA ARG A 204 15.15 9.19 8.60
C ARG A 204 14.20 8.91 7.43
N GLY A 205 13.78 7.66 7.26
CA GLY A 205 12.82 7.27 6.22
C GLY A 205 12.44 5.80 6.31
N THR A 206 11.28 5.46 5.76
CA THR A 206 10.79 4.08 5.65
C THR A 206 10.26 3.86 4.23
N ILE A 207 10.73 2.84 3.54
CA ILE A 207 10.28 2.53 2.18
C ILE A 207 10.04 1.03 2.01
N THR A 208 9.11 0.68 1.13
CA THR A 208 8.85 -0.72 0.75
C THR A 208 9.17 -0.95 -0.71
N PHE A 209 9.65 -2.15 -1.01
CA PHE A 209 9.91 -2.61 -2.37
C PHE A 209 9.85 -4.14 -2.43
N LYS A 210 9.68 -4.72 -3.62
CA LYS A 210 9.70 -6.18 -3.81
C LYS A 210 10.89 -6.56 -4.68
N THR A 211 11.74 -7.46 -4.21
CA THR A 211 12.84 -8.01 -5.03
C THR A 211 12.29 -8.82 -6.20
N TYR A 212 13.09 -8.92 -7.26
CA TYR A 212 12.73 -9.74 -8.42
C TYR A 212 13.08 -11.21 -8.23
N VAL A 213 12.83 -12.03 -9.26
CA VAL A 213 13.29 -13.41 -9.27
C VAL A 213 14.82 -13.41 -9.22
N ASP A 214 15.40 -14.25 -8.36
CA ASP A 214 16.84 -14.45 -8.35
C ASP A 214 17.24 -15.39 -9.49
N ILE A 215 17.84 -14.82 -10.54
CA ILE A 215 18.23 -15.53 -11.76
C ILE A 215 19.71 -15.91 -11.80
N ARG A 216 20.46 -15.77 -10.70
CA ARG A 216 21.91 -16.06 -10.68
C ARG A 216 22.24 -17.51 -11.07
N ASN A 217 21.34 -18.45 -10.79
CA ASN A 217 21.47 -19.87 -11.13
C ASN A 217 20.51 -20.30 -12.26
N ALA A 218 19.94 -19.36 -13.01
CA ALA A 218 18.97 -19.67 -14.05
C ALA A 218 19.65 -20.18 -15.34
N LYS A 219 18.94 -21.04 -16.08
CA LYS A 219 19.26 -21.36 -17.47
C LYS A 219 18.85 -20.18 -18.34
N ILE A 220 19.82 -19.51 -18.96
CA ILE A 220 19.56 -18.33 -19.80
C ILE A 220 19.10 -18.77 -21.18
N ILE A 221 17.99 -18.20 -21.66
CA ILE A 221 17.36 -18.55 -22.94
C ILE A 221 17.45 -17.36 -23.92
N ASN A 222 18.11 -17.59 -25.05
CA ASN A 222 18.28 -16.64 -26.16
C ASN A 222 17.64 -17.17 -27.47
N SER A 223 17.27 -18.45 -27.53
CA SER A 223 16.57 -19.03 -28.68
C SER A 223 15.57 -20.11 -28.28
N VAL A 224 14.67 -20.47 -29.20
CA VAL A 224 13.73 -21.60 -29.02
C VAL A 224 14.48 -22.93 -28.86
N ALA A 225 15.61 -23.12 -29.54
CA ALA A 225 16.44 -24.32 -29.39
C ALA A 225 17.04 -24.45 -27.98
N GLU A 226 17.49 -23.33 -27.40
CA GLU A 226 17.96 -23.28 -26.01
C GLU A 226 16.83 -23.54 -25.03
N PHE A 227 15.62 -23.00 -25.28
CA PHE A 227 14.44 -23.26 -24.46
C PHE A 227 14.12 -24.76 -24.42
N ASN A 228 14.07 -25.41 -25.59
CA ASN A 228 13.79 -26.84 -25.70
C ASN A 228 14.88 -27.68 -25.02
N THR A 229 16.15 -27.30 -25.17
CA THR A 229 17.28 -27.98 -24.49
C THR A 229 17.22 -27.80 -22.97
N ALA A 230 16.82 -26.62 -22.49
CA ALA A 230 16.66 -26.35 -21.07
C ALA A 230 15.54 -27.19 -20.45
N LEU A 231 14.44 -27.42 -21.19
CA LEU A 231 13.33 -28.28 -20.80
C LEU A 231 13.72 -29.76 -20.72
N THR A 232 14.43 -30.28 -21.72
CA THR A 232 14.83 -31.70 -21.72
C THR A 232 15.81 -32.03 -20.59
N THR A 233 16.64 -31.06 -20.21
CA THR A 233 17.62 -31.18 -19.12
C THR A 233 17.11 -30.63 -17.79
N ALA A 234 15.83 -30.28 -17.69
CA ALA A 234 15.26 -29.66 -16.49
C ALA A 234 15.31 -30.60 -15.28
N VAL A 235 15.61 -30.02 -14.12
CA VAL A 235 15.35 -30.62 -12.81
C VAL A 235 14.33 -29.78 -12.04
N ASN A 236 13.73 -30.36 -11.00
CA ASN A 236 12.78 -29.63 -10.16
C ASN A 236 13.47 -28.43 -9.51
N GLY A 237 12.87 -27.25 -9.63
CA GLY A 237 13.39 -25.98 -9.13
C GLY A 237 14.09 -25.13 -10.20
N ASP A 238 14.31 -25.66 -11.41
CA ASP A 238 15.00 -24.90 -12.46
C ASP A 238 14.23 -23.64 -12.89
N ILE A 239 15.00 -22.57 -13.13
CA ILE A 239 14.51 -21.31 -13.68
C ILE A 239 15.04 -21.17 -15.10
N LEU A 240 14.14 -21.01 -16.06
CA LEU A 240 14.43 -20.64 -17.44
C LEU A 240 14.23 -19.12 -17.57
N ALA A 241 15.33 -18.37 -17.61
CA ALA A 241 15.32 -16.92 -17.71
C ALA A 241 15.45 -16.49 -19.18
N VAL A 242 14.36 -15.99 -19.75
CA VAL A 242 14.24 -15.66 -21.16
C VAL A 242 14.66 -14.21 -21.41
N LYS A 243 15.66 -13.99 -22.25
CA LYS A 243 16.05 -12.64 -22.65
C LYS A 243 14.98 -11.98 -23.51
N THR A 244 15.01 -10.66 -23.57
CA THR A 244 14.14 -9.91 -24.48
C THR A 244 14.31 -10.39 -25.91
N GLY A 245 13.18 -10.63 -26.56
CA GLY A 245 13.12 -11.16 -27.91
C GLY A 245 11.74 -11.70 -28.24
N ASN A 246 11.61 -12.18 -29.47
CA ASN A 246 10.41 -12.81 -30.00
C ASN A 246 10.74 -14.26 -30.39
N PHE A 247 10.10 -15.22 -29.71
CA PHE A 247 10.38 -16.64 -29.80
C PHE A 247 9.16 -17.34 -30.40
N ASP A 248 9.27 -17.85 -31.62
CA ASP A 248 8.17 -18.57 -32.28
C ASP A 248 8.33 -20.08 -32.10
N PHE A 249 7.37 -20.70 -31.43
CA PHE A 249 7.34 -22.13 -31.17
C PHE A 249 6.54 -22.93 -32.21
N ALA A 250 6.09 -22.28 -33.30
CA ALA A 250 5.47 -22.92 -34.45
C ALA A 250 4.30 -23.86 -34.11
N GLY A 251 3.49 -23.50 -33.11
CA GLY A 251 2.32 -24.25 -32.67
C GLY A 251 2.63 -25.36 -31.66
N ALA A 252 3.83 -25.40 -31.08
CA ALA A 252 4.23 -26.47 -30.17
C ALA A 252 3.37 -26.52 -28.89
N THR A 253 3.08 -27.74 -28.45
CA THR A 253 2.59 -28.00 -27.10
C THR A 253 3.78 -28.40 -26.22
N ILE A 254 4.15 -27.52 -25.30
CA ILE A 254 5.31 -27.64 -24.42
C ILE A 254 4.97 -28.55 -23.24
N ALA A 255 5.55 -29.75 -23.21
CA ALA A 255 5.39 -30.67 -22.08
C ALA A 255 6.22 -30.20 -20.87
N VAL A 256 5.56 -29.91 -19.75
CA VAL A 256 6.20 -29.54 -18.48
C VAL A 256 6.22 -30.75 -17.56
N THR A 257 7.37 -31.45 -17.52
CA THR A 257 7.57 -32.71 -16.79
C THR A 257 8.21 -32.53 -15.41
N LYS A 258 8.72 -31.33 -15.12
CA LYS A 258 9.40 -30.94 -13.88
C LYS A 258 8.80 -29.66 -13.35
N SER A 259 8.96 -29.44 -12.05
CA SER A 259 8.65 -28.17 -11.40
C SER A 259 9.62 -27.09 -11.88
N ILE A 260 9.20 -26.19 -12.76
CA ILE A 260 10.05 -25.16 -13.35
C ILE A 260 9.41 -23.77 -13.30
N SER A 261 10.26 -22.75 -13.41
CA SER A 261 9.84 -21.37 -13.65
C SER A 261 10.31 -20.89 -15.02
N VAL A 262 9.44 -20.23 -15.76
CA VAL A 262 9.76 -19.51 -17.00
C VAL A 262 9.55 -18.03 -16.72
N VAL A 263 10.62 -17.24 -16.77
CA VAL A 263 10.62 -15.85 -16.31
C VAL A 263 11.33 -14.96 -17.32
N ALA A 264 10.99 -13.67 -17.38
CA ALA A 264 11.84 -12.71 -18.06
C ALA A 264 13.21 -12.60 -17.38
N PHE A 265 14.26 -12.45 -18.17
CA PHE A 265 15.63 -12.23 -17.70
C PHE A 265 15.75 -10.91 -16.93
N GLN A 266 15.08 -9.86 -17.40
CA GLN A 266 14.94 -8.59 -16.66
C GLN A 266 13.47 -8.39 -16.32
N ALA A 267 13.20 -8.03 -15.06
CA ALA A 267 11.82 -7.92 -14.58
C ALA A 267 11.03 -6.75 -15.19
N THR A 268 11.71 -5.77 -15.79
CA THR A 268 11.12 -4.64 -16.52
C THR A 268 10.80 -4.97 -17.97
N GLU A 269 11.29 -6.11 -18.47
CA GLU A 269 11.10 -6.56 -19.84
C GLU A 269 9.98 -7.61 -19.94
N ARG A 270 9.48 -7.84 -21.15
CA ARG A 270 8.49 -8.89 -21.44
C ARG A 270 8.83 -9.63 -22.75
N PRO A 271 9.70 -10.64 -22.72
CA PRO A 271 9.94 -11.52 -23.85
C PRO A 271 8.63 -12.12 -24.38
N VAL A 272 8.54 -12.30 -25.69
CA VAL A 272 7.35 -12.84 -26.35
C VAL A 272 7.57 -14.30 -26.73
N LEU A 273 6.76 -15.20 -26.17
CA LEU A 273 6.67 -16.59 -26.60
C LEU A 273 5.40 -16.74 -27.45
N ASN A 274 5.56 -16.98 -28.75
CA ASN A 274 4.45 -17.10 -29.72
C ASN A 274 4.16 -18.54 -30.09
N ASN A 275 2.91 -18.77 -30.47
CA ASN A 275 2.41 -20.01 -31.06
C ASN A 275 2.74 -21.21 -30.18
N LEU A 276 2.40 -21.14 -28.89
CA LEU A 276 2.55 -22.27 -27.97
C LEU A 276 1.39 -22.44 -27.01
N SER A 277 1.31 -23.65 -26.45
CA SER A 277 0.61 -23.95 -25.22
C SER A 277 1.53 -24.75 -24.29
N PHE A 278 1.24 -24.74 -23.00
CA PHE A 278 1.90 -25.63 -22.03
C PHE A 278 0.99 -26.81 -21.70
N ASN A 279 1.57 -28.01 -21.56
CA ASN A 279 0.90 -29.20 -21.07
C ASN A 279 1.64 -29.74 -19.84
N VAL A 280 1.10 -29.45 -18.67
CA VAL A 280 1.69 -29.82 -17.37
C VAL A 280 1.43 -31.29 -17.08
N GLN A 281 2.51 -32.04 -16.83
CA GLN A 281 2.45 -33.47 -16.51
C GLN A 281 2.27 -33.70 -15.01
N SER A 282 1.73 -34.88 -14.65
CA SER A 282 1.49 -35.24 -13.24
C SER A 282 2.78 -35.12 -12.42
N GLY A 283 2.68 -34.54 -11.23
CA GLY A 283 3.78 -34.26 -10.31
C GLY A 283 4.55 -32.95 -10.58
N ALA A 284 4.32 -32.26 -11.70
CA ALA A 284 5.00 -31.01 -12.03
C ALA A 284 4.27 -29.77 -11.50
N SER A 285 4.99 -28.64 -11.51
CA SER A 285 4.46 -27.29 -11.24
C SER A 285 5.01 -26.33 -12.30
N LEU A 286 4.29 -25.24 -12.55
CA LEU A 286 4.70 -24.24 -13.54
C LEU A 286 4.57 -22.83 -12.97
N LYS A 287 5.62 -22.04 -13.15
CA LYS A 287 5.58 -20.60 -12.92
C LYS A 287 5.86 -19.85 -14.22
N ILE A 288 5.07 -18.83 -14.51
CA ILE A 288 5.21 -17.90 -15.63
C ILE A 288 5.28 -16.49 -15.06
N LYS A 289 6.34 -15.73 -15.37
CA LYS A 289 6.51 -14.39 -14.82
C LYS A 289 7.07 -13.37 -15.80
N ASN A 290 6.37 -12.25 -15.93
CA ASN A 290 6.73 -11.11 -16.80
C ASN A 290 6.93 -11.50 -18.26
N LEU A 291 6.09 -12.37 -18.82
CA LEU A 291 6.18 -12.80 -20.22
C LEU A 291 4.97 -12.32 -21.02
N VAL A 292 5.13 -12.19 -22.34
CA VAL A 292 4.01 -12.23 -23.27
C VAL A 292 3.88 -13.67 -23.77
N ILE A 293 2.74 -14.30 -23.53
CA ILE A 293 2.41 -15.63 -24.03
C ILE A 293 1.29 -15.48 -25.06
N ASP A 294 1.60 -15.72 -26.31
CA ASP A 294 0.68 -15.56 -27.44
C ASP A 294 0.39 -16.92 -28.07
N GLY A 295 -0.87 -17.34 -28.06
CA GLY A 295 -1.30 -18.61 -28.64
C GLY A 295 -1.42 -18.60 -30.16
N GLY A 296 -1.39 -17.44 -30.82
CA GLY A 296 -1.62 -17.35 -32.27
C GLY A 296 -3.01 -17.84 -32.70
N ALA A 297 -3.99 -17.82 -31.78
CA ALA A 297 -5.38 -18.26 -31.96
C ALA A 297 -5.58 -19.73 -32.38
N THR A 298 -4.55 -20.58 -32.28
CA THR A 298 -4.63 -22.01 -32.67
C THR A 298 -4.89 -22.94 -31.48
N PRO A 299 -4.13 -22.89 -30.37
CA PRO A 299 -4.41 -23.72 -29.21
C PRO A 299 -5.70 -23.27 -28.51
N THR A 300 -6.45 -24.23 -27.96
CA THR A 300 -7.66 -23.91 -27.19
C THR A 300 -7.31 -23.26 -25.85
N PHE A 301 -6.29 -23.76 -25.15
CA PHE A 301 -5.87 -23.24 -23.86
C PHE A 301 -4.39 -22.88 -23.85
N ALA A 302 -4.03 -21.84 -23.09
CA ALA A 302 -2.64 -21.48 -22.85
C ALA A 302 -1.93 -22.54 -22.00
N ILE A 303 -2.63 -23.09 -21.00
CA ILE A 303 -2.12 -24.14 -20.14
C ILE A 303 -3.15 -25.25 -20.06
N THR A 304 -2.71 -26.46 -20.35
CA THR A 304 -3.47 -27.70 -20.17
C THR A 304 -2.77 -28.58 -19.15
N TYR A 305 -3.53 -29.48 -18.56
CA TYR A 305 -3.03 -30.47 -17.62
C TYR A 305 -3.30 -31.87 -18.13
N ALA A 306 -2.34 -32.78 -17.94
CA ALA A 306 -2.58 -34.21 -18.07
C ALA A 306 -3.58 -34.70 -16.98
N ALA A 307 -3.85 -36.00 -16.93
CA ALA A 307 -4.55 -36.57 -15.78
C ALA A 307 -3.56 -36.80 -14.62
N GLY A 308 -3.91 -36.39 -13.40
CA GLY A 308 -3.09 -36.63 -12.21
C GLY A 308 -3.13 -35.53 -11.16
N ASN A 309 -2.09 -35.47 -10.34
CA ASN A 309 -1.95 -34.48 -9.27
C ASN A 309 -0.79 -33.56 -9.57
N PHE A 310 -1.00 -32.25 -9.39
CA PHE A 310 -0.05 -31.22 -9.79
C PHE A 310 0.34 -30.36 -8.59
N GLY A 311 1.55 -29.81 -8.66
CA GLY A 311 2.00 -28.77 -7.76
C GLY A 311 1.32 -27.44 -8.08
N ASN A 312 2.02 -26.35 -7.80
CA ASN A 312 1.47 -25.01 -7.97
C ASN A 312 1.48 -24.55 -9.44
N LEU A 313 0.52 -23.71 -9.79
CA LEU A 313 0.59 -22.82 -10.94
C LEU A 313 0.70 -21.39 -10.45
N GLU A 314 1.71 -20.67 -10.91
CA GLU A 314 1.85 -19.23 -10.68
C GLU A 314 1.97 -18.50 -12.02
N ILE A 315 1.12 -17.51 -12.25
CA ILE A 315 1.21 -16.59 -13.39
C ILE A 315 1.21 -15.17 -12.84
N ASP A 316 2.33 -14.47 -12.95
CA ASP A 316 2.52 -13.12 -12.38
C ASP A 316 3.03 -12.12 -13.42
N GLY A 317 2.44 -10.92 -13.48
CA GLY A 317 2.99 -9.79 -14.25
C GLY A 317 2.98 -9.96 -15.79
N SER A 318 2.24 -10.95 -16.30
CA SER A 318 2.33 -11.42 -17.68
C SER A 318 1.16 -10.96 -18.55
N VAL A 319 1.33 -11.01 -19.86
CA VAL A 319 0.27 -10.78 -20.85
C VAL A 319 0.00 -12.10 -21.56
N ILE A 320 -1.24 -12.59 -21.53
CA ILE A 320 -1.60 -13.85 -22.19
C ILE A 320 -2.76 -13.59 -23.15
N LYS A 321 -2.57 -13.95 -24.43
CA LYS A 321 -3.53 -13.58 -25.47
C LYS A 321 -3.65 -14.60 -26.61
N ASN A 322 -4.72 -14.45 -27.39
CA ASN A 322 -4.99 -15.18 -28.63
C ASN A 322 -5.06 -16.70 -28.44
N TYR A 323 -6.04 -17.16 -27.67
CA TYR A 323 -6.35 -18.59 -27.51
C TYR A 323 -7.78 -18.89 -27.94
N GLY A 324 -8.01 -20.05 -28.55
CA GLY A 324 -9.33 -20.43 -29.06
C GLY A 324 -10.39 -20.65 -27.97
N GLY A 325 -9.98 -20.87 -26.72
CA GLY A 325 -10.81 -21.07 -25.54
C GLY A 325 -10.37 -20.18 -24.38
N GLY A 326 -9.67 -20.75 -23.39
CA GLY A 326 -9.34 -20.07 -22.14
C GLY A 326 -7.86 -20.06 -21.76
N ILE A 327 -7.57 -19.67 -20.53
CA ILE A 327 -6.22 -19.75 -19.95
C ILE A 327 -5.91 -21.18 -19.48
N LEU A 328 -6.86 -21.85 -18.81
CA LEU A 328 -6.63 -23.15 -18.16
C LEU A 328 -7.63 -24.21 -18.61
N GLY A 329 -7.11 -25.37 -19.03
CA GLY A 329 -7.89 -26.57 -19.31
C GLY A 329 -7.44 -27.77 -18.49
N LEU A 330 -8.27 -28.21 -17.54
CA LEU A 330 -8.15 -29.51 -16.88
C LEU A 330 -9.45 -30.28 -17.14
N THR A 331 -9.56 -30.80 -18.36
CA THR A 331 -10.81 -31.27 -18.94
C THR A 331 -10.98 -32.78 -18.93
N SER A 332 -9.99 -33.53 -18.42
CA SER A 332 -10.10 -34.98 -18.26
C SER A 332 -11.17 -35.32 -17.23
N THR A 333 -12.17 -36.09 -17.62
CA THR A 333 -13.27 -36.54 -16.75
C THR A 333 -13.08 -37.99 -16.27
N THR A 334 -12.01 -38.67 -16.69
CA THR A 334 -11.76 -40.08 -16.36
C THR A 334 -11.11 -40.26 -14.99
N ILE A 335 -10.30 -39.29 -14.57
CA ILE A 335 -9.56 -39.30 -13.31
C ILE A 335 -9.74 -37.93 -12.65
N VAL A 336 -10.12 -37.93 -11.37
CA VAL A 336 -10.16 -36.70 -10.57
C VAL A 336 -8.74 -36.20 -10.42
N SER A 337 -8.46 -35.07 -11.05
CA SER A 337 -7.16 -34.44 -11.05
C SER A 337 -7.18 -33.21 -10.15
N THR A 338 -6.06 -32.93 -9.47
CA THR A 338 -5.97 -31.81 -8.53
C THR A 338 -4.73 -30.96 -8.73
N ILE A 339 -4.88 -29.65 -8.57
CA ILE A 339 -3.78 -28.68 -8.56
C ILE A 339 -3.64 -28.15 -7.13
N SER A 340 -2.43 -28.17 -6.57
CA SER A 340 -2.20 -27.73 -5.18
C SER A 340 -2.62 -26.28 -4.95
N SER A 341 -2.23 -25.38 -5.85
CA SER A 341 -2.73 -24.01 -5.87
C SER A 341 -2.59 -23.40 -7.26
N VAL A 342 -3.49 -22.48 -7.60
CA VAL A 342 -3.42 -21.65 -8.79
C VAL A 342 -3.40 -20.20 -8.33
N LEU A 343 -2.30 -19.49 -8.59
CA LEU A 343 -2.15 -18.05 -8.38
C LEU A 343 -2.02 -17.36 -9.73
N ILE A 344 -2.98 -16.51 -10.07
CA ILE A 344 -2.98 -15.68 -11.27
C ILE A 344 -3.06 -14.23 -10.81
N ASN A 345 -1.93 -13.52 -10.86
CA ASN A 345 -1.79 -12.19 -10.31
C ASN A 345 -1.19 -11.17 -11.29
N ASN A 346 -1.68 -9.93 -11.30
CA ASN A 346 -1.05 -8.83 -12.02
C ASN A 346 -0.90 -9.09 -13.54
N ASN A 347 -1.87 -9.77 -14.16
CA ASN A 347 -1.82 -10.12 -15.58
C ASN A 347 -2.81 -9.33 -16.43
N VAL A 348 -2.57 -9.32 -17.75
CA VAL A 348 -3.54 -8.86 -18.75
C VAL A 348 -3.88 -10.01 -19.68
N PHE A 349 -5.17 -10.27 -19.85
CA PHE A 349 -5.73 -11.33 -20.68
C PHE A 349 -6.61 -10.74 -21.77
N SER A 350 -6.41 -11.18 -23.02
CA SER A 350 -7.19 -10.68 -24.15
C SER A 350 -7.36 -11.70 -25.27
N THR A 351 -8.43 -11.58 -26.05
CA THR A 351 -8.65 -12.36 -27.27
C THR A 351 -8.73 -13.86 -26.98
N PHE A 352 -9.76 -14.24 -26.23
CA PHE A 352 -10.08 -15.62 -25.91
C PHE A 352 -11.34 -16.03 -26.67
N GLY A 353 -11.29 -17.13 -27.41
CA GLY A 353 -12.42 -17.61 -28.22
C GLY A 353 -13.49 -18.34 -27.42
N ALA A 354 -14.38 -19.04 -28.13
CA ALA A 354 -15.49 -19.78 -27.54
C ALA A 354 -15.30 -21.31 -27.54
N GLY A 355 -14.06 -21.80 -27.72
CA GLY A 355 -13.71 -23.22 -27.75
C GLY A 355 -13.69 -23.90 -26.37
N GLY A 356 -13.67 -23.13 -25.28
CA GLY A 356 -13.66 -23.60 -23.90
C GLY A 356 -13.98 -22.47 -22.91
N GLU A 357 -14.15 -22.80 -21.64
CA GLU A 357 -14.32 -21.78 -20.58
C GLU A 357 -12.99 -21.07 -20.32
N PHE A 358 -12.98 -19.88 -19.70
CA PHE A 358 -11.71 -19.20 -19.41
C PHE A 358 -10.84 -20.02 -18.43
N ILE A 359 -11.44 -20.51 -17.35
CA ILE A 359 -10.90 -21.58 -16.51
C ILE A 359 -11.86 -22.77 -16.56
N ASP A 360 -11.45 -23.88 -17.19
CA ASP A 360 -12.30 -25.06 -17.46
C ASP A 360 -11.79 -26.30 -16.71
N PHE A 361 -12.34 -26.56 -15.52
CA PHE A 361 -12.08 -27.79 -14.76
C PHE A 361 -13.29 -28.73 -14.79
N ARG A 362 -13.11 -29.93 -15.36
CA ARG A 362 -14.18 -30.92 -15.55
C ARG A 362 -13.95 -32.15 -14.69
N GLY A 363 -14.72 -32.30 -13.60
CA GLY A 363 -14.55 -33.40 -12.65
C GLY A 363 -13.24 -33.36 -11.85
N SER A 364 -12.61 -32.19 -11.82
CA SER A 364 -11.28 -31.91 -11.28
C SER A 364 -11.27 -30.49 -10.69
N PHE A 365 -10.28 -30.14 -9.86
CA PHE A 365 -10.25 -28.84 -9.18
C PHE A 365 -8.85 -28.41 -8.73
N ALA A 366 -8.67 -27.12 -8.49
CA ALA A 366 -7.55 -26.62 -7.70
C ALA A 366 -7.98 -26.54 -6.23
N ASN A 367 -7.11 -26.89 -5.28
CA ASN A 367 -7.45 -26.74 -3.85
C ASN A 367 -7.64 -25.25 -3.49
N SER A 368 -6.85 -24.37 -4.13
CA SER A 368 -7.02 -22.93 -4.07
C SER A 368 -6.85 -22.32 -5.45
N LEU A 369 -7.74 -21.42 -5.85
CA LEU A 369 -7.67 -20.59 -7.04
C LEU A 369 -7.73 -19.12 -6.62
N THR A 370 -6.64 -18.39 -6.81
CA THR A 370 -6.56 -16.95 -6.56
C THR A 370 -6.34 -16.21 -7.88
N PHE A 371 -7.29 -15.37 -8.24
CA PHE A 371 -7.26 -14.52 -9.43
C PHE A 371 -7.35 -13.05 -9.00
N THR A 372 -6.21 -12.37 -8.92
CA THR A 372 -6.12 -11.02 -8.35
C THR A 372 -5.37 -10.00 -9.19
N ASN A 373 -5.77 -8.73 -9.15
CA ASN A 373 -5.04 -7.65 -9.82
C ASN A 373 -4.90 -7.88 -11.34
N ASN A 374 -5.87 -8.56 -11.95
CA ASN A 374 -5.84 -8.88 -13.38
C ASN A 374 -6.84 -8.06 -14.17
N THR A 375 -6.55 -7.92 -15.45
CA THR A 375 -7.46 -7.41 -16.45
C THR A 375 -7.79 -8.53 -17.42
N LEU A 376 -9.07 -8.82 -17.63
CA LEU A 376 -9.54 -9.74 -18.67
C LEU A 376 -10.54 -9.00 -19.55
N TYR A 377 -10.32 -9.03 -20.87
CA TYR A 377 -11.26 -8.50 -21.84
C TYR A 377 -11.31 -9.33 -23.11
N ALA A 378 -12.40 -9.16 -23.88
CA ALA A 378 -12.61 -9.87 -25.14
C ALA A 378 -12.54 -11.40 -24.99
N GLN A 379 -13.30 -11.93 -24.02
CA GLN A 379 -13.59 -13.36 -23.92
C GLN A 379 -14.81 -13.68 -24.78
N GLY A 380 -14.79 -14.80 -25.51
CA GLY A 380 -15.97 -15.36 -26.15
C GLY A 380 -17.07 -15.71 -25.14
N ALA A 381 -18.30 -15.88 -25.62
CA ALA A 381 -19.49 -16.14 -24.80
C ALA A 381 -19.42 -17.51 -24.07
N ARG A 382 -18.65 -17.56 -22.98
CA ARG A 382 -18.26 -18.74 -22.20
C ARG A 382 -18.14 -18.42 -20.72
N GLU A 383 -18.16 -19.43 -19.86
CA GLU A 383 -18.02 -19.22 -18.41
C GLU A 383 -16.66 -18.60 -18.10
N PHE A 384 -16.60 -17.71 -17.10
CA PHE A 384 -15.32 -17.21 -16.60
C PHE A 384 -14.61 -18.31 -15.80
N ILE A 385 -15.28 -18.86 -14.78
CA ILE A 385 -14.77 -19.99 -14.00
C ILE A 385 -15.78 -21.12 -14.01
N ARG A 386 -15.35 -22.28 -14.50
CA ARG A 386 -16.04 -23.56 -14.38
C ARG A 386 -15.26 -24.52 -13.50
N MET A 387 -15.93 -25.09 -12.50
CA MET A 387 -15.43 -26.22 -11.72
C MET A 387 -16.55 -27.23 -11.48
N ASP A 388 -16.47 -28.37 -12.14
CA ASP A 388 -17.48 -29.42 -12.04
C ASP A 388 -17.24 -30.40 -10.89
N ASN A 389 -18.32 -30.92 -10.33
CA ASN A 389 -18.28 -32.07 -9.43
C ASN A 389 -17.78 -33.34 -10.15
N SER A 390 -17.20 -34.25 -9.38
CA SER A 390 -17.04 -35.65 -9.76
C SER A 390 -17.56 -36.54 -8.64
N ALA A 391 -18.30 -37.60 -8.97
CA ALA A 391 -18.84 -38.55 -7.99
C ALA A 391 -17.74 -39.25 -7.18
N SER A 392 -16.52 -39.34 -7.71
CA SER A 392 -15.36 -39.95 -7.06
C SER A 392 -14.41 -38.92 -6.42
N ALA A 393 -14.76 -37.62 -6.43
CA ALA A 393 -13.90 -36.59 -5.85
C ALA A 393 -13.89 -36.66 -4.31
N SER A 394 -12.68 -36.57 -3.75
CA SER A 394 -12.46 -36.29 -2.33
C SER A 394 -11.99 -34.85 -2.17
N TYR A 395 -12.81 -34.01 -1.54
CA TYR A 395 -12.49 -32.59 -1.36
C TYR A 395 -11.63 -32.36 -0.11
N PRO A 396 -10.75 -31.35 -0.10
CA PRO A 396 -9.95 -31.02 1.07
C PRO A 396 -10.82 -30.63 2.27
N ALA A 397 -10.40 -31.00 3.48
CA ALA A 397 -11.10 -30.62 4.72
C ALA A 397 -11.16 -29.09 4.92
N ALA A 398 -10.15 -28.37 4.42
CA ALA A 398 -10.10 -26.92 4.38
C ALA A 398 -10.98 -26.28 3.27
N LYS A 399 -11.74 -27.09 2.53
CA LYS A 399 -12.55 -26.71 1.35
C LYS A 399 -11.70 -26.25 0.15
N VAL A 400 -12.33 -26.27 -1.02
CA VAL A 400 -11.79 -25.61 -2.23
C VAL A 400 -12.05 -24.11 -2.13
N ILE A 401 -11.01 -23.30 -2.21
CA ILE A 401 -11.13 -21.84 -2.06
C ILE A 401 -10.94 -21.15 -3.40
N ILE A 402 -11.90 -20.30 -3.79
CA ILE A 402 -11.82 -19.47 -4.99
C ILE A 402 -11.86 -18.00 -4.57
N THR A 403 -10.76 -17.29 -4.79
CA THR A 403 -10.63 -15.86 -4.48
C THR A 403 -10.46 -15.08 -5.78
N VAL A 404 -11.38 -14.16 -6.05
CA VAL A 404 -11.33 -13.28 -7.21
C VAL A 404 -11.43 -11.84 -6.71
N SER A 405 -10.31 -11.12 -6.69
CA SER A 405 -10.26 -9.80 -6.07
C SER A 405 -9.47 -8.76 -6.87
N ASN A 406 -9.89 -7.50 -6.82
CA ASN A 406 -9.17 -6.41 -7.46
C ASN A 406 -8.94 -6.63 -8.97
N ASN A 407 -9.94 -7.13 -9.70
CA ASN A 407 -9.82 -7.34 -11.15
C ASN A 407 -10.68 -6.36 -11.94
N THR A 408 -10.30 -6.13 -13.20
CA THR A 408 -11.13 -5.46 -14.21
C THR A 408 -11.55 -6.50 -15.26
N LEU A 409 -12.82 -6.90 -15.25
CA LEU A 409 -13.40 -7.91 -16.13
C LEU A 409 -14.38 -7.23 -17.11
N ASN A 410 -14.00 -7.10 -18.38
CA ASN A 410 -14.80 -6.37 -19.36
C ASN A 410 -15.22 -7.26 -20.54
N ALA A 411 -16.51 -7.35 -20.82
CA ALA A 411 -17.07 -8.27 -21.82
C ALA A 411 -16.65 -9.74 -21.57
N VAL A 412 -16.83 -10.15 -20.31
CA VAL A 412 -16.54 -11.50 -19.80
C VAL A 412 -17.87 -12.19 -19.49
N ALA A 413 -17.94 -13.51 -19.72
CA ALA A 413 -19.15 -14.30 -19.48
C ALA A 413 -20.43 -13.81 -20.20
N SER A 414 -20.29 -13.26 -21.41
CA SER A 414 -21.42 -12.79 -22.22
C SER A 414 -22.32 -13.91 -22.73
N GLY A 415 -23.52 -13.56 -23.24
CA GLY A 415 -24.48 -14.50 -23.82
C GLY A 415 -25.17 -15.38 -22.78
N GLY A 416 -25.51 -14.81 -21.61
CA GLY A 416 -26.15 -15.53 -20.51
C GLY A 416 -25.26 -16.57 -19.81
N LYS A 417 -23.94 -16.49 -20.01
CA LYS A 417 -22.96 -17.32 -19.28
C LYS A 417 -22.71 -16.75 -17.89
N ARG A 418 -22.01 -17.50 -17.04
CA ARG A 418 -21.79 -17.19 -15.64
C ARG A 418 -20.35 -16.76 -15.40
N LEU A 419 -20.16 -15.82 -14.47
CA LEU A 419 -18.85 -15.63 -13.86
C LEU A 419 -18.43 -16.88 -13.08
N PHE A 420 -19.36 -17.46 -12.32
CA PHE A 420 -19.13 -18.67 -11.55
C PHE A 420 -20.11 -19.78 -11.94
N TYR A 421 -19.60 -20.78 -12.65
CA TYR A 421 -20.25 -22.07 -12.85
C TYR A 421 -19.55 -23.16 -12.03
N VAL A 422 -19.80 -23.14 -10.72
CA VAL A 422 -19.17 -24.06 -9.77
C VAL A 422 -20.21 -25.03 -9.24
N ARG A 423 -19.98 -26.32 -9.50
CA ARG A 423 -20.88 -27.43 -9.13
C ARG A 423 -20.32 -28.35 -8.05
N ILE A 424 -19.11 -28.09 -7.55
CA ILE A 424 -18.59 -28.71 -6.33
C ILE A 424 -19.64 -28.59 -5.21
N PRO A 425 -19.86 -29.61 -4.35
CA PRO A 425 -20.80 -29.50 -3.25
C PRO A 425 -20.60 -28.22 -2.42
N ALA A 426 -21.70 -27.54 -2.05
CA ALA A 426 -21.65 -26.23 -1.39
C ALA A 426 -20.86 -26.24 -0.08
N ALA A 427 -20.92 -27.35 0.67
CA ALA A 427 -20.15 -27.53 1.92
C ALA A 427 -18.63 -27.69 1.69
N SER A 428 -18.20 -27.96 0.47
CA SER A 428 -16.83 -28.32 0.11
C SER A 428 -16.09 -27.21 -0.66
N HIS A 429 -16.72 -26.05 -0.90
CA HIS A 429 -16.04 -24.92 -1.52
C HIS A 429 -16.56 -23.57 -1.02
N GLU A 430 -15.76 -22.53 -1.19
CA GLU A 430 -16.08 -21.16 -0.85
C GLU A 430 -15.57 -20.20 -1.94
N ILE A 431 -16.38 -19.19 -2.27
CA ILE A 431 -16.04 -18.17 -3.26
C ILE A 431 -16.05 -16.79 -2.60
N TYR A 432 -14.96 -16.06 -2.77
CA TYR A 432 -14.76 -14.69 -2.33
C TYR A 432 -14.58 -13.79 -3.56
N PHE A 433 -15.54 -12.89 -3.81
CA PHE A 433 -15.54 -11.98 -4.95
C PHE A 433 -15.58 -10.54 -4.45
N THR A 434 -14.43 -9.86 -4.46
CA THR A 434 -14.29 -8.55 -3.79
C THR A 434 -13.55 -7.51 -4.61
N LYS A 435 -13.95 -6.24 -4.52
CA LYS A 435 -13.21 -5.12 -5.14
C LYS A 435 -12.99 -5.27 -6.64
N ASN A 436 -13.89 -5.94 -7.37
CA ASN A 436 -13.78 -6.09 -8.83
C ASN A 436 -14.60 -5.03 -9.56
N ILE A 437 -14.15 -4.65 -10.75
CA ILE A 437 -15.01 -4.01 -11.76
C ILE A 437 -15.41 -5.08 -12.77
N VAL A 438 -16.72 -5.28 -12.94
CA VAL A 438 -17.29 -6.09 -14.02
C VAL A 438 -18.04 -5.14 -14.95
N ALA A 439 -17.69 -5.16 -16.23
CA ALA A 439 -18.22 -4.24 -17.22
C ALA A 439 -18.66 -4.92 -18.51
N SER A 440 -19.59 -4.26 -19.21
CA SER A 440 -19.97 -4.59 -20.60
C SER A 440 -20.38 -6.05 -20.81
N THR A 441 -21.21 -6.61 -19.93
CA THR A 441 -21.65 -8.01 -20.04
C THR A 441 -23.12 -8.18 -19.69
N ASP A 442 -23.81 -9.01 -20.46
CA ASP A 442 -25.15 -9.52 -20.16
C ASP A 442 -25.12 -10.83 -19.35
N GLY A 443 -23.91 -11.29 -18.98
CA GLY A 443 -23.67 -12.48 -18.17
C GLY A 443 -24.29 -12.44 -16.78
N LEU A 444 -24.38 -13.61 -16.17
CA LEU A 444 -24.90 -13.86 -14.84
C LEU A 444 -23.75 -13.98 -13.85
N LEU A 445 -23.97 -13.64 -12.57
CA LEU A 445 -22.96 -13.91 -11.55
C LEU A 445 -22.83 -15.43 -11.30
N ALA A 446 -23.93 -16.09 -10.92
CA ALA A 446 -24.04 -17.54 -10.81
C ALA A 446 -25.50 -18.00 -10.85
N ASN A 447 -25.76 -19.26 -11.20
CA ASN A 447 -27.12 -19.85 -11.14
C ASN A 447 -27.15 -21.34 -10.76
N GLN A 448 -26.02 -21.90 -10.30
CA GLN A 448 -26.02 -23.26 -9.79
C GLN A 448 -26.39 -23.25 -8.31
N ALA A 449 -27.26 -24.16 -7.89
CA ALA A 449 -27.67 -24.30 -6.50
C ALA A 449 -26.44 -24.45 -5.57
N GLN A 450 -25.45 -25.23 -6.03
CA GLN A 450 -24.23 -25.52 -5.29
C GLN A 450 -23.27 -24.34 -5.16
N THR A 451 -23.21 -23.39 -6.12
CA THR A 451 -22.20 -22.31 -6.12
C THR A 451 -22.25 -21.49 -4.82
N ASN A 452 -21.25 -21.63 -3.96
CA ASN A 452 -21.23 -21.04 -2.62
C ASN A 452 -20.50 -19.69 -2.61
N LEU A 453 -21.25 -18.60 -2.80
CA LEU A 453 -20.75 -17.23 -2.73
C LEU A 453 -20.73 -16.78 -1.25
N VAL A 454 -19.56 -16.83 -0.62
CA VAL A 454 -19.39 -16.52 0.80
C VAL A 454 -19.25 -15.03 1.04
N THR A 455 -18.54 -14.32 0.17
CA THR A 455 -18.37 -12.87 0.28
C THR A 455 -18.47 -12.21 -1.08
N LEU A 456 -19.36 -11.24 -1.16
CA LEU A 456 -19.50 -10.28 -2.26
C LEU A 456 -19.35 -8.90 -1.63
N SER A 457 -18.28 -8.16 -1.94
CA SER A 457 -18.02 -6.89 -1.26
C SER A 457 -17.18 -5.92 -2.09
N GLY A 458 -17.61 -4.66 -2.13
CA GLY A 458 -16.88 -3.59 -2.81
C GLY A 458 -16.78 -3.79 -4.33
N ASN A 459 -17.69 -4.53 -4.95
CA ASN A 459 -17.70 -4.71 -6.40
C ASN A 459 -18.43 -3.55 -7.10
N ASN A 460 -18.05 -3.29 -8.35
CA ASN A 460 -18.71 -2.34 -9.24
C ASN A 460 -19.14 -3.05 -10.53
N TYR A 461 -20.39 -2.81 -10.95
CA TYR A 461 -21.06 -3.45 -12.07
C TYR A 461 -21.55 -2.40 -13.06
N PHE A 462 -20.74 -2.10 -14.08
CA PHE A 462 -21.06 -1.07 -15.07
C PHE A 462 -21.58 -1.73 -16.35
N THR A 463 -22.78 -1.36 -16.80
CA THR A 463 -23.46 -2.04 -17.92
C THR A 463 -23.43 -3.58 -17.78
N ALA A 464 -23.65 -4.05 -16.55
CA ALA A 464 -23.65 -5.47 -16.17
C ALA A 464 -24.86 -5.79 -15.26
N PRO A 465 -26.10 -5.59 -15.76
CA PRO A 465 -27.30 -5.50 -14.92
C PRO A 465 -27.57 -6.77 -14.11
N ASN A 466 -27.36 -7.93 -14.73
CA ASN A 466 -27.62 -9.25 -14.15
C ASN A 466 -26.70 -9.60 -12.96
N MET A 467 -25.71 -8.77 -12.65
CA MET A 467 -24.87 -8.93 -11.46
C MET A 467 -25.54 -8.41 -10.19
N VAL A 468 -26.36 -7.35 -10.30
CA VAL A 468 -27.04 -6.71 -9.15
C VAL A 468 -28.50 -7.11 -9.05
N SER A 469 -29.16 -7.37 -10.18
CA SER A 469 -30.56 -7.79 -10.26
C SER A 469 -30.81 -8.54 -11.57
N SER A 470 -31.52 -9.66 -11.52
CA SER A 470 -31.85 -10.44 -12.73
C SER A 470 -33.29 -10.91 -12.72
N ALA A 471 -33.94 -10.84 -13.88
CA ALA A 471 -35.25 -11.45 -14.11
C ALA A 471 -35.16 -12.97 -14.37
N THR A 472 -33.95 -13.50 -14.57
CA THR A 472 -33.75 -14.94 -14.79
C THR A 472 -33.89 -15.69 -13.47
N VAL A 473 -34.75 -16.71 -13.45
CA VAL A 473 -35.03 -17.49 -12.24
C VAL A 473 -33.78 -18.24 -11.75
N GLY A 474 -33.55 -18.22 -10.44
CA GLY A 474 -32.47 -18.98 -9.79
C GLY A 474 -31.08 -18.33 -9.88
N VAL A 475 -30.99 -17.11 -10.41
CA VAL A 475 -29.73 -16.34 -10.44
C VAL A 475 -29.39 -15.82 -9.04
N LYS A 476 -28.15 -16.02 -8.64
CA LYS A 476 -27.52 -15.40 -7.48
C LYS A 476 -26.95 -14.05 -7.92
N VAL A 477 -27.18 -12.99 -7.15
CA VAL A 477 -26.75 -11.61 -7.45
C VAL A 477 -26.00 -10.99 -6.28
N ASP A 478 -25.19 -9.97 -6.56
CA ASP A 478 -24.58 -9.07 -5.58
C ASP A 478 -25.39 -7.77 -5.53
N ALA A 479 -26.51 -7.79 -4.79
CA ALA A 479 -27.39 -6.63 -4.66
C ALA A 479 -26.73 -5.42 -3.95
N SER A 480 -25.57 -5.61 -3.31
CA SER A 480 -24.82 -4.57 -2.62
C SER A 480 -23.80 -3.85 -3.51
N GLY A 481 -23.57 -4.36 -4.72
CA GLY A 481 -22.62 -3.80 -5.66
C GLY A 481 -23.01 -2.41 -6.14
N THR A 482 -21.99 -1.60 -6.40
CA THR A 482 -22.16 -0.28 -7.03
C THR A 482 -22.32 -0.44 -8.54
N THR A 483 -22.87 0.57 -9.23
CA THR A 483 -23.07 0.58 -10.69
C THR A 483 -22.47 1.84 -11.34
N LEU A 484 -21.43 2.39 -10.71
CA LEU A 484 -20.75 3.60 -11.15
C LEU A 484 -20.07 3.38 -12.51
N ASP A 485 -20.12 4.40 -13.37
CA ASP A 485 -19.32 4.43 -14.59
C ASP A 485 -17.83 4.59 -14.24
N PRO A 486 -16.96 3.62 -14.56
CA PRO A 486 -15.52 3.72 -14.28
C PRO A 486 -14.84 4.85 -15.08
N GLY A 487 -15.45 5.28 -16.19
CA GLY A 487 -14.89 6.24 -17.12
C GLY A 487 -13.60 5.72 -17.77
N PHE A 488 -13.63 4.47 -18.24
CA PHE A 488 -12.48 3.84 -18.90
C PHE A 488 -11.99 4.68 -20.08
N LYS A 489 -10.68 4.92 -20.14
CA LYS A 489 -10.07 5.74 -21.17
C LYS A 489 -10.17 5.15 -22.59
N SER A 490 -9.78 3.90 -22.80
CA SER A 490 -9.84 3.24 -24.12
C SER A 490 -9.94 1.70 -23.99
N PRO A 491 -11.08 1.17 -23.50
CA PRO A 491 -11.22 -0.25 -23.19
C PRO A 491 -11.09 -1.17 -24.43
N ALA A 492 -11.43 -0.67 -25.62
CA ALA A 492 -11.30 -1.44 -26.87
C ALA A 492 -9.85 -1.76 -27.24
N THR A 493 -8.89 -0.94 -26.79
CA THR A 493 -7.44 -1.16 -26.99
C THR A 493 -6.76 -1.69 -25.74
N GLY A 494 -7.53 -2.10 -24.72
CA GLY A 494 -7.01 -2.62 -23.46
C GLY A 494 -6.51 -1.58 -22.47
N ASP A 495 -6.79 -0.28 -22.67
CA ASP A 495 -6.51 0.79 -21.70
C ASP A 495 -7.74 1.03 -20.83
N PHE A 496 -7.72 0.45 -19.63
CA PHE A 496 -8.80 0.53 -18.66
C PHE A 496 -8.55 1.59 -17.58
N THR A 497 -7.64 2.55 -17.79
CA THR A 497 -7.42 3.65 -16.84
C THR A 497 -8.75 4.28 -16.42
N ILE A 498 -9.00 4.33 -15.10
CA ILE A 498 -10.27 4.79 -14.53
C ILE A 498 -10.22 6.27 -14.16
N SER A 499 -11.27 7.01 -14.51
CA SER A 499 -11.42 8.41 -14.11
C SER A 499 -12.26 8.58 -12.84
N GLN A 500 -13.15 7.63 -12.54
CA GLN A 500 -14.06 7.67 -11.39
C GLN A 500 -13.29 7.66 -10.04
N VAL A 501 -13.51 8.68 -9.21
CA VAL A 501 -12.73 8.96 -7.98
C VAL A 501 -13.04 8.00 -6.83
N ASP A 502 -14.31 7.66 -6.59
CA ASP A 502 -14.72 6.74 -5.52
C ASP A 502 -14.21 5.32 -5.75
N LEU A 503 -14.21 4.84 -7.00
CA LEU A 503 -13.65 3.53 -7.35
C LEU A 503 -12.14 3.50 -7.06
N LYS A 504 -11.41 4.58 -7.37
CA LYS A 504 -9.98 4.74 -7.03
C LYS A 504 -9.76 4.75 -5.53
N ALA A 505 -10.49 5.59 -4.81
CA ALA A 505 -10.36 5.76 -3.36
C ALA A 505 -10.65 4.47 -2.58
N ASN A 506 -11.62 3.68 -3.04
CA ASN A 506 -11.98 2.40 -2.42
C ASN A 506 -11.13 1.21 -2.90
N GLY A 507 -10.24 1.46 -3.87
CA GLY A 507 -9.36 0.45 -4.47
C GLY A 507 -10.14 -0.64 -5.21
N ILE A 508 -11.17 -0.29 -5.97
CA ILE A 508 -12.03 -1.21 -6.73
C ILE A 508 -11.49 -1.33 -8.17
N GLY A 509 -11.26 -2.55 -8.62
CA GLY A 509 -10.68 -2.87 -9.93
C GLY A 509 -9.19 -3.15 -9.87
N ASP A 510 -8.64 -3.52 -11.03
CA ASP A 510 -7.21 -3.80 -11.21
C ASP A 510 -6.37 -2.56 -10.85
N PRO A 511 -5.45 -2.66 -9.87
CA PRO A 511 -4.60 -1.55 -9.44
C PRO A 511 -3.78 -0.90 -10.57
N ARG A 512 -3.52 -1.62 -11.67
CA ARG A 512 -2.78 -1.08 -12.83
C ARG A 512 -3.43 0.16 -13.44
N TRP A 513 -4.74 0.30 -13.28
CA TRP A 513 -5.54 1.31 -13.97
C TRP A 513 -6.01 2.46 -13.08
N ARG A 514 -5.62 2.46 -11.80
CA ARG A 514 -6.15 3.37 -10.77
C ARG A 514 -5.21 4.52 -10.43
#